data_AF-A0A5D2T900-F1
#
_entry.id   AF-A0A5D2T900-F1
#
_cell.length_a   1.000
_cell.length_b   1.000
_cell.length_c   1.000
_cell.angle_alpha   90.00
_cell.angle_beta   90.00
_cell.angle_gamma   90.00
#
_symmetry.space_group_name_H-M   'P 1'
#
loop_
_entity.id
_entity.type
_entity.pdbx_description
1 polymer ?
#
loop_
_entity_poly.entity_id
_entity_poly.type
_entity_poly.pdbx_seq_one_letter_code
_entity_poly.pdbx_strand_id
1 'polypeptide(L)'
;MALNLAPKISVPNINSMERPQTKLRAESDEDQGVAGAIKSLFDPNEKTKSGKVLPKAYVKSAREVVKTLRESLKEDPKDVAKFRRTADSAKESIRDYLSNWRGQEKVAGEESYMELEKAIRALASFYSKAGPSAPLPEEIKNEILNDLSTAEEFL
;
A
#
# COMPACT_ATOMS: atom_id res chain seq x y z
N MET A 1 -43.28 -32.58 57.15
CA MET A 1 -43.07 -31.62 56.04
C MET A 1 -42.32 -32.33 54.93
N ALA A 2 -42.91 -32.31 53.73
CA ALA A 2 -42.41 -32.64 52.36
C ALA A 2 -41.34 -33.75 52.20
N LEU A 3 -41.67 -34.93 51.66
CA LEU A 3 -41.75 -35.27 50.21
C LEU A 3 -40.46 -34.93 49.43
N ASN A 4 -39.64 -35.94 49.06
CA ASN A 4 -39.79 -36.66 47.79
C ASN A 4 -38.57 -37.55 47.48
N LEU A 5 -38.87 -38.82 47.16
CA LEU A 5 -38.01 -39.74 46.43
C LEU A 5 -38.02 -39.41 44.93
N ALA A 6 -36.87 -39.49 44.26
CA ALA A 6 -36.69 -40.20 42.99
C ALA A 6 -35.23 -40.08 42.48
N PRO A 7 -34.59 -41.19 42.06
CA PRO A 7 -33.47 -41.16 41.12
C PRO A 7 -33.93 -41.70 39.75
N LYS A 8 -33.74 -40.93 38.66
CA LYS A 8 -33.88 -41.42 37.27
C LYS A 8 -32.85 -40.69 36.41
N ILE A 9 -31.73 -41.35 36.12
CA ILE A 9 -31.42 -42.05 34.86
C ILE A 9 -31.28 -41.10 33.67
N SER A 10 -30.03 -41.00 33.22
CA SER A 10 -29.58 -40.49 31.93
C SER A 10 -30.30 -41.18 30.77
N VAL A 11 -30.86 -40.38 29.86
CA VAL A 11 -31.34 -40.83 28.56
C VAL A 11 -30.69 -39.94 27.50
N PRO A 12 -29.86 -40.48 26.59
CA PRO A 12 -29.36 -39.74 25.44
C PRO A 12 -30.47 -39.55 24.41
N ASN A 13 -30.61 -38.32 23.91
CA ASN A 13 -31.55 -38.00 22.85
C ASN A 13 -31.07 -38.62 21.52
N ILE A 14 -31.85 -39.59 21.05
CA ILE A 14 -31.69 -40.30 19.79
C ILE A 14 -32.70 -39.75 18.79
N ASN A 15 -32.26 -38.86 17.90
CA ASN A 15 -32.94 -38.63 16.63
C ASN A 15 -32.01 -39.09 15.51
N SER A 16 -32.17 -40.38 15.16
CA SER A 16 -31.75 -40.94 13.88
C SER A 16 -32.78 -40.60 12.82
N MET A 17 -32.36 -40.05 11.68
CA MET A 17 -32.87 -40.45 10.37
C MET A 17 -31.83 -40.04 9.30
N GLU A 18 -31.20 -41.06 8.74
CA GLU A 18 -30.26 -40.99 7.63
C GLU A 18 -30.94 -40.51 6.34
N ARG A 19 -30.18 -39.80 5.49
CA ARG A 19 -30.01 -40.17 4.08
C ARG A 19 -28.70 -39.56 3.53
N PRO A 20 -27.84 -40.36 2.88
CA PRO A 20 -26.64 -39.88 2.22
C PRO A 20 -27.02 -39.32 0.84
N GLN A 21 -26.61 -38.09 0.53
CA GLN A 21 -26.64 -37.59 -0.84
C GLN A 21 -25.30 -36.93 -1.20
N THR A 22 -24.62 -37.65 -2.10
CA THR A 22 -23.89 -37.13 -3.27
C THR A 22 -22.77 -36.13 -3.06
N LYS A 23 -21.56 -36.68 -3.14
CA LYS A 23 -20.39 -36.11 -3.83
C LYS A 23 -20.81 -35.34 -5.09
N LEU A 24 -20.57 -34.04 -5.11
CA LEU A 24 -20.37 -33.26 -6.33
C LEU A 24 -19.19 -32.32 -6.11
N ARG A 25 -18.14 -32.67 -6.82
CA ARG A 25 -16.96 -31.86 -7.12
C ARG A 25 -17.39 -30.95 -8.27
N ALA A 26 -17.25 -29.64 -8.10
CA ALA A 26 -17.29 -28.63 -9.16
C ALA A 26 -16.46 -27.44 -8.62
N GLU A 27 -15.14 -27.49 -8.77
CA GLU A 27 -14.42 -26.68 -9.77
C GLU A 27 -15.31 -25.89 -10.75
N SER A 28 -15.16 -24.56 -10.64
CA SER A 28 -15.23 -23.54 -11.70
C SER A 28 -16.37 -23.59 -12.72
N ASP A 29 -17.28 -22.62 -12.59
CA ASP A 29 -17.97 -21.94 -13.70
C ASP A 29 -18.05 -20.46 -13.28
N GLU A 30 -17.14 -19.59 -13.72
CA GLU A 30 -17.30 -18.79 -14.93
C GLU A 30 -18.57 -17.91 -14.95
N ASP A 31 -18.64 -16.93 -14.04
CA ASP A 31 -19.23 -15.62 -14.40
C ASP A 31 -18.13 -14.75 -15.05
N GLN A 32 -17.50 -15.33 -16.08
CA GLN A 32 -16.52 -14.66 -16.93
C GLN A 32 -17.28 -13.91 -18.03
N GLY A 33 -17.48 -12.62 -17.83
CA GLY A 33 -17.95 -11.78 -18.91
C GLY A 33 -18.41 -10.43 -18.41
N VAL A 34 -17.55 -9.42 -18.57
CA VAL A 34 -17.83 -8.01 -18.29
C VAL A 34 -18.04 -7.66 -16.81
N ALA A 35 -18.91 -8.32 -16.06
CA ALA A 35 -19.17 -8.00 -14.65
C ALA A 35 -17.96 -8.29 -13.72
N GLY A 36 -17.30 -9.44 -13.90
CA GLY A 36 -16.06 -9.76 -13.19
C GLY A 36 -14.89 -8.84 -13.57
N ALA A 37 -14.83 -8.41 -14.84
CA ALA A 37 -13.84 -7.45 -15.32
C ALA A 37 -14.08 -6.04 -14.76
N ILE A 38 -15.34 -5.61 -14.64
CA ILE A 38 -15.67 -4.32 -14.00
C ILE A 38 -15.30 -4.38 -12.50
N LYS A 39 -15.55 -5.49 -11.81
CA LYS A 39 -15.20 -5.64 -10.39
C LYS A 39 -13.69 -5.63 -10.14
N SER A 40 -12.88 -6.19 -11.04
CA SER A 40 -11.41 -6.13 -10.93
C SER A 40 -10.83 -4.75 -11.22
N LEU A 41 -11.48 -3.94 -12.09
CA LEU A 41 -11.09 -2.53 -12.30
C LEU A 41 -11.21 -1.70 -11.00
N PHE A 42 -12.18 -2.06 -10.15
CA PHE A 42 -12.45 -1.43 -8.85
C PHE A 42 -11.80 -2.18 -7.66
N ASP A 43 -10.86 -3.10 -7.88
CA ASP A 43 -10.11 -3.70 -6.78
C ASP A 43 -9.37 -2.58 -6.02
N PRO A 44 -9.66 -2.39 -4.71
CA PRO A 44 -8.95 -1.40 -3.92
C PRO A 44 -7.48 -1.73 -3.73
N ASN A 45 -7.03 -2.94 -4.09
CA ASN A 45 -5.66 -3.39 -3.98
C ASN A 45 -5.02 -3.71 -5.34
N GLU A 46 -3.70 -3.63 -5.40
CA GLU A 46 -2.86 -3.94 -6.55
C GLU A 46 -1.71 -4.85 -6.11
N LYS A 47 -1.39 -5.85 -6.95
CA LYS A 47 -0.19 -6.67 -6.75
C LYS A 47 1.03 -5.91 -7.28
N THR A 48 1.97 -5.65 -6.39
CA THR A 48 3.22 -4.94 -6.69
C THR A 48 4.25 -5.84 -7.37
N LYS A 49 5.34 -5.25 -7.87
CA LYS A 49 6.50 -6.00 -8.41
C LYS A 49 7.10 -6.98 -7.41
N SER A 50 7.08 -6.65 -6.12
CA SER A 50 7.53 -7.54 -5.04
C SER A 50 6.57 -8.72 -4.77
N GLY A 51 5.42 -8.74 -5.44
CA GLY A 51 4.40 -9.77 -5.29
C GLY A 51 3.44 -9.53 -4.13
N LYS A 52 3.64 -8.46 -3.35
CA LYS A 52 2.75 -8.06 -2.25
C LYS A 52 1.49 -7.38 -2.76
N VAL A 53 0.38 -7.55 -2.04
CA VAL A 53 -0.92 -6.93 -2.36
C VAL A 53 -1.10 -5.70 -1.47
N LEU A 54 -1.03 -4.52 -2.07
CA LEU A 54 -1.12 -3.22 -1.37
C LEU A 54 -2.30 -2.40 -1.88
N PRO A 55 -2.80 -1.42 -1.11
CA PRO A 55 -3.84 -0.53 -1.60
C PRO A 55 -3.43 0.15 -2.92
N LYS A 56 -4.27 0.07 -3.95
CA LYS A 56 -4.03 0.67 -5.27
C LYS A 56 -3.79 2.17 -5.20
N ALA A 57 -4.51 2.85 -4.30
CA ALA A 57 -4.31 4.27 -4.02
C ALA A 57 -2.90 4.55 -3.46
N TYR A 58 -2.37 3.65 -2.63
CA TYR A 58 -1.01 3.75 -2.10
C TYR A 58 -0.01 3.61 -3.23
N VAL A 59 -0.08 2.51 -3.99
CA VAL A 59 0.83 2.23 -5.10
C VAL A 59 0.85 3.38 -6.10
N LYS A 60 -0.31 3.93 -6.46
CA LYS A 60 -0.42 5.10 -7.33
C LYS A 60 0.29 6.33 -6.75
N SER A 61 -0.01 6.69 -5.51
CA SER A 61 0.60 7.87 -4.87
C SER A 61 2.11 7.72 -4.68
N ALA A 62 2.57 6.52 -4.32
CA ALA A 62 3.98 6.19 -4.17
C ALA A 62 4.74 6.32 -5.50
N ARG A 63 4.18 5.78 -6.59
CA ARG A 63 4.74 5.93 -7.94
C ARG A 63 4.78 7.40 -8.39
N GLU A 64 3.76 8.19 -8.04
CA GLU A 64 3.74 9.63 -8.35
C GLU A 64 4.85 10.40 -7.62
N VAL A 65 5.09 10.09 -6.34
CA VAL A 65 6.22 10.66 -5.59
C VAL A 65 7.55 10.30 -6.25
N VAL A 66 7.78 9.02 -6.56
CA VAL A 66 9.00 8.56 -7.24
C VAL A 66 9.23 9.33 -8.54
N LYS A 67 8.19 9.43 -9.37
CA LYS A 67 8.25 10.10 -10.68
C LYS A 67 8.60 11.57 -10.52
N THR A 68 7.80 12.32 -9.76
CA THR A 68 7.94 13.78 -9.61
C THR A 68 9.25 14.17 -8.92
N LEU A 69 9.70 13.41 -7.91
CA LEU A 69 11.00 13.64 -7.29
C LEU A 69 12.16 13.39 -8.24
N ARG A 70 12.13 12.30 -9.02
CA ARG A 70 13.17 12.02 -10.01
C ARG A 70 13.23 13.09 -11.09
N GLU A 71 12.08 13.56 -11.57
CA GLU A 71 11.99 14.67 -12.53
C GLU A 71 12.61 15.95 -11.94
N SER A 72 12.27 16.29 -10.70
CA SER A 72 12.81 17.48 -10.02
C SER A 72 14.33 17.39 -9.79
N LEU A 73 14.84 16.25 -9.32
CA LEU A 73 16.26 16.06 -9.01
C LEU A 73 17.16 16.01 -10.24
N LYS A 74 16.62 15.60 -11.39
CA LYS A 74 17.36 15.54 -12.67
C LYS A 74 17.29 16.85 -13.46
N GLU A 75 16.42 17.78 -13.07
CA GLU A 75 16.27 19.05 -13.77
C GLU A 75 17.52 19.94 -13.63
N ASP A 76 17.85 20.69 -14.69
CA ASP A 76 18.99 21.62 -14.65
C ASP A 76 18.63 22.83 -13.77
N PRO A 77 19.37 23.12 -12.68
CA PRO A 77 19.12 24.29 -11.84
C PRO A 77 19.28 25.62 -12.59
N LYS A 78 19.90 25.64 -13.77
CA LYS A 78 19.99 26.84 -14.64
C LYS A 78 18.65 27.19 -15.29
N ASP A 79 17.79 26.19 -15.55
CA ASP A 79 16.41 26.44 -15.99
C ASP A 79 15.52 26.64 -14.76
N VAL A 80 15.62 27.83 -14.15
CA VAL A 80 14.92 28.16 -12.90
C VAL A 80 13.40 28.00 -13.04
N ALA A 81 12.83 28.33 -14.20
CA ALA A 81 11.39 28.23 -14.41
C ALA A 81 10.93 26.77 -14.41
N LYS A 82 11.66 25.89 -15.11
CA LYS A 82 11.35 24.47 -15.16
C LYS A 82 11.67 23.76 -13.84
N PHE A 83 12.81 24.06 -13.24
CA PHE A 83 13.21 23.56 -11.91
C PHE A 83 12.14 23.88 -10.85
N ARG A 84 11.62 25.12 -10.82
CA ARG A 84 10.56 25.49 -9.88
C ARG A 84 9.29 24.69 -10.10
N ARG A 85 8.86 24.53 -11.36
CA ARG A 85 7.66 23.75 -11.70
C ARG A 85 7.80 22.29 -11.27
N THR A 86 8.91 21.63 -11.59
CA THR A 86 9.13 20.23 -11.22
C THR A 86 9.28 20.06 -9.70
N ALA A 87 9.94 21.00 -9.02
CA ALA A 87 10.04 21.01 -7.56
C ALA A 87 8.68 21.24 -6.89
N ASP A 88 7.83 22.10 -7.42
CA ASP A 88 6.50 22.34 -6.86
C ASP A 88 5.59 21.11 -7.07
N SER A 89 5.65 20.44 -8.23
CA SER A 89 4.98 19.15 -8.45
C SER A 89 5.45 18.07 -7.46
N ALA A 90 6.75 18.00 -7.18
CA ALA A 90 7.30 17.06 -6.21
C ALA A 90 6.86 17.38 -4.77
N LYS A 91 6.76 18.66 -4.40
CA LYS A 91 6.25 19.06 -3.08
C LYS A 91 4.78 18.69 -2.92
N GLU A 92 3.96 18.90 -3.95
CA GLU A 92 2.55 18.54 -3.94
C GLU A 92 2.37 17.04 -3.80
N SER A 93 3.06 16.23 -4.61
CA SER A 93 2.98 14.77 -4.52
C SER A 93 3.42 14.23 -3.16
N ILE A 94 4.49 14.78 -2.56
CA ILE A 94 4.94 14.41 -1.21
C ILE A 94 3.91 14.80 -0.16
N ARG A 95 3.35 16.01 -0.25
CA ARG A 95 2.32 16.48 0.71
C ARG A 95 1.10 15.58 0.66
N ASP A 96 0.63 15.26 -0.53
CA ASP A 96 -0.52 14.38 -0.74
C ASP A 96 -0.22 12.97 -0.25
N TYR A 97 0.96 12.41 -0.57
CA TYR A 97 1.38 11.11 -0.08
C TYR A 97 1.41 11.04 1.44
N LEU A 98 2.08 12.00 2.10
CA LEU A 98 2.19 12.01 3.57
C LEU A 98 0.86 12.28 4.25
N SER A 99 0.00 13.13 3.69
CA SER A 99 -1.32 13.40 4.29
C SER A 99 -2.24 12.19 4.27
N ASN A 100 -2.09 11.31 3.28
CA ASN A 100 -2.90 10.10 3.16
C ASN A 100 -2.27 8.90 3.89
N TRP A 101 -0.97 8.67 3.76
CA TRP A 101 -0.35 7.39 4.16
C TRP A 101 0.44 7.42 5.45
N ARG A 102 0.79 8.60 5.97
CA ARG A 102 1.57 8.68 7.19
C ARG A 102 0.81 8.11 8.37
N GLY A 103 1.42 7.14 9.05
CA GLY A 103 0.82 6.46 10.21
C GLY A 103 -0.23 5.41 9.86
N GLN A 104 -0.41 5.07 8.58
CA GLN A 104 -1.26 3.95 8.19
C GLN A 104 -0.54 2.62 8.40
N GLU A 105 -1.02 1.81 9.35
CA GLU A 105 -0.47 0.49 9.67
C GLU A 105 -0.41 -0.45 8.46
N LYS A 106 -1.34 -0.31 7.52
CA LYS A 106 -1.42 -1.14 6.30
C LYS A 106 -0.22 -1.01 5.36
N VAL A 107 0.54 0.10 5.47
CA VAL A 107 1.69 0.37 4.59
C VAL A 107 2.97 0.68 5.38
N ALA A 108 2.87 0.98 6.68
CA ALA A 108 4.00 1.38 7.50
C ALA A 108 5.13 0.32 7.58
N GLY A 109 4.81 -0.95 7.41
CA GLY A 109 5.79 -2.05 7.38
C GLY A 109 6.33 -2.39 5.98
N GLU A 110 5.87 -1.69 4.94
CA GLU A 110 6.28 -1.99 3.57
C GLU A 110 7.61 -1.34 3.22
N GLU A 111 8.46 -2.08 2.52
CA GLU A 111 9.80 -1.60 2.12
C GLU A 111 9.69 -0.38 1.22
N SER A 112 8.73 -0.38 0.28
CA SER A 112 8.45 0.80 -0.54
C SER A 112 8.12 2.05 0.28
N TYR A 113 7.42 1.89 1.41
CA TYR A 113 7.06 3.01 2.29
C TYR A 113 8.28 3.49 3.07
N MET A 114 9.04 2.56 3.63
CA MET A 114 10.25 2.87 4.40
C MET A 114 11.30 3.59 3.56
N GLU A 115 11.54 3.16 2.32
CA GLU A 115 12.50 3.82 1.42
C GLU A 115 12.01 5.21 0.98
N LEU A 116 10.70 5.38 0.72
CA LEU A 116 10.14 6.71 0.44
C LEU A 116 10.26 7.66 1.64
N GLU A 117 10.03 7.17 2.86
CA GLU A 117 10.22 7.99 4.06
C GLU A 117 11.68 8.40 4.26
N LYS A 118 12.65 7.52 3.96
CA LYS A 118 14.08 7.87 4.01
C LYS A 118 14.41 8.98 3.00
N ALA A 119 14.01 8.81 1.74
CA ALA A 119 14.19 9.81 0.69
C ALA A 119 13.61 11.18 1.08
N ILE A 120 12.37 11.22 1.55
CA ILE A 120 11.68 12.44 1.96
C ILE A 120 12.37 13.06 3.19
N ARG A 121 12.80 12.23 4.16
CA ARG A 121 13.49 12.70 5.36
C ARG A 121 14.87 13.28 5.03
N ALA A 122 15.61 12.68 4.10
CA ALA A 122 16.90 13.20 3.63
C ALA A 122 16.73 14.60 3.02
N LEU A 123 15.75 14.77 2.14
CA LEU A 123 15.38 16.08 1.57
C LEU A 123 15.02 17.11 2.66
N ALA A 124 14.11 16.74 3.56
CA ALA A 124 13.65 17.64 4.62
C ALA A 124 14.80 18.02 5.59
N SER A 125 15.65 17.05 5.95
CA SER A 125 16.82 17.25 6.81
C SER A 125 17.83 18.21 6.16
N PHE A 126 18.08 18.05 4.86
CA PHE A 126 18.95 18.97 4.12
C PHE A 126 18.38 20.39 4.10
N TYR A 127 17.16 20.57 3.60
CA TYR A 127 16.59 21.91 3.40
C TYR A 127 16.23 22.62 4.72
N SER A 128 15.97 21.87 5.79
CA SER A 128 15.79 22.47 7.13
C SER A 128 17.09 23.07 7.69
N LYS A 129 18.26 22.54 7.30
CA LYS A 129 19.58 23.03 7.75
C LYS A 129 20.20 24.05 6.80
N ALA A 130 20.14 23.78 5.49
CA ALA A 130 20.79 24.58 4.46
C ALA A 130 19.91 25.76 3.97
N GLY A 131 18.59 25.67 4.20
CA GLY A 131 17.62 26.64 3.73
C GLY A 131 17.04 26.28 2.35
N PRO A 132 15.83 26.79 2.02
CA PRO A 132 15.00 26.30 0.91
C PRO A 132 15.55 26.55 -0.50
N SER A 133 16.58 27.39 -0.62
CA SER A 133 17.23 27.73 -1.90
C SER A 133 18.64 27.19 -2.02
N ALA A 134 19.10 26.39 -1.04
CA ALA A 134 20.42 25.80 -1.09
C ALA A 134 20.51 24.75 -2.21
N PRO A 135 21.62 24.71 -2.96
CA PRO A 135 21.82 23.67 -3.97
C PRO A 135 22.02 22.32 -3.29
N LEU A 136 21.29 21.30 -3.74
CA LEU A 136 21.38 19.95 -3.19
C LEU A 136 22.75 19.31 -3.57
N PRO A 137 23.57 18.88 -2.60
CA PRO A 137 24.81 18.17 -2.88
C PRO A 137 24.56 16.88 -3.66
N GLU A 138 25.47 16.56 -4.59
CA GLU A 138 25.37 15.35 -5.42
C GLU A 138 25.33 14.06 -4.58
N GLU A 139 26.02 14.02 -3.44
CA GLU A 139 25.97 12.87 -2.52
C GLU A 139 24.55 12.61 -2.00
N ILE A 140 23.89 13.63 -1.44
CA ILE A 140 22.52 13.53 -0.92
C ILE A 140 21.53 13.26 -2.07
N LYS A 141 21.72 13.89 -3.22
CA LYS A 141 20.92 13.64 -4.41
C LYS A 141 20.99 12.17 -4.85
N ASN A 142 22.18 11.59 -4.89
CA ASN A 142 22.37 10.19 -5.27
C ASN A 142 21.79 9.23 -4.22
N GLU A 143 21.93 9.53 -2.93
CA GLU A 143 21.25 8.80 -1.85
C GLU A 143 19.74 8.77 -2.06
N ILE A 144 19.12 9.93 -2.26
CA ILE A 144 17.68 10.03 -2.53
C ILE A 144 17.31 9.23 -3.79
N LEU A 145 18.05 9.37 -4.89
CA LEU A 145 17.76 8.65 -6.13
C LEU A 145 17.85 7.13 -5.97
N ASN A 146 18.75 6.64 -5.12
CA ASN A 146 18.87 5.22 -4.79
C ASN A 146 17.67 4.75 -3.97
N ASP A 147 17.30 5.45 -2.91
CA ASP A 147 16.11 5.14 -2.10
C ASP A 147 14.84 5.10 -2.97
N LEU A 148 14.68 6.06 -3.89
CA LEU A 148 13.57 6.08 -4.85
C LEU A 148 13.61 4.88 -5.82
N SER A 149 14.79 4.40 -6.20
CA SER A 149 14.94 3.20 -7.03
C SER A 149 14.53 1.95 -6.28
N THR A 150 15.00 1.79 -5.05
CA THR A 150 14.63 0.67 -4.20
C THR A 150 13.13 0.68 -3.92
N ALA A 151 12.55 1.83 -3.60
CA ALA A 151 11.09 1.95 -3.44
C ALA A 151 10.33 1.48 -4.69
N GLU A 152 10.79 1.88 -5.89
CA GLU A 152 10.18 1.49 -7.16
C GLU A 152 10.29 -0.02 -7.46
N GLU A 153 11.30 -0.72 -6.94
CA GLU A 153 11.41 -2.17 -7.06
C GLU A 153 10.37 -2.91 -6.22
N PHE A 154 9.93 -2.32 -5.11
CA PHE A 154 8.91 -2.88 -4.23
C PHE A 154 7.47 -2.54 -4.63
N LEU A 155 7.26 -1.56 -5.50
CA LEU A 155 5.96 -1.09 -6.04
C LEU A 155 5.59 -1.78 -7.35
#